data_AF-A0A9D5FV14-F1
#
_entry.id   AF-A0A9D5FV14-F1
#
_cell.length_a   1.000
_cell.length_b   1.000
_cell.length_c   1.000
_cell.angle_alpha   90.00
_cell.angle_beta   90.00
_cell.angle_gamma   90.00
#
_symmetry.space_group_name_H-M   'P 1'
#
loop_
_entity.id
_entity.type
_entity.pdbx_description
1 polymer ?
#
loop_
_entity_poly.entity_id
_entity_poly.type
_entity_poly.pdbx_seq_one_letter_code
_entity_poly.pdbx_strand_id
1 'polypeptide(L)'
;MKRKIALQLFVLCLVITTFSQCTRVDMEDSRIQKTAILKHNYIAFATKDNLPGRVEVQYSVEGSDGKNEVKTQILSTPCLIGGEGVVVGYDSIVGKQSGKTSFSQLVLKRNYEEQGADFLSITNLSSSVIEYAVIGNQPFTFYPIAELTRFHHFTNIEEIDKGRVVKECPTPVSRNGVPVLYLLRPDLSSFSYFYAMLSVGKCEDNRLTSVSETYAKKIELNQPTLSIREIIDLYKTEYDHGNTLFIDYEDYDSKCKNSRGLSHLSMKHYGEIKSSQVLRNSGQIWFVNTSLGIRGLDTYVIYQ
;
A
#
# COMPACT_ATOMS: atom_id res chain seq x y z
N MET A 1 -18.45 -8.77 61.93
CA MET A 1 -18.63 -9.19 60.52
C MET A 1 -18.76 -8.02 59.54
N LYS A 2 -19.52 -6.95 59.85
CA LYS A 2 -19.77 -5.81 58.92
C LYS A 2 -18.54 -4.96 58.54
N ARG A 3 -17.56 -4.78 59.45
CA ARG A 3 -16.37 -3.91 59.23
C ARG A 3 -15.32 -4.51 58.27
N LYS A 4 -15.18 -5.85 58.26
CA LYS A 4 -14.25 -6.57 57.36
C LYS A 4 -14.75 -6.58 55.91
N ILE A 5 -16.07 -6.73 55.72
CA ILE A 5 -16.71 -6.68 54.40
C ILE A 5 -16.61 -5.28 53.79
N ALA A 6 -16.81 -4.23 54.60
CA ALA A 6 -16.63 -2.84 54.13
C ALA A 6 -15.19 -2.53 53.73
N LEU A 7 -14.20 -3.05 54.47
CA LEU A 7 -12.78 -2.88 54.13
C LEU A 7 -12.40 -3.63 52.85
N GLN A 8 -12.92 -4.85 52.66
CA GLN A 8 -12.70 -5.64 51.45
C GLN A 8 -13.34 -4.99 50.21
N LEU A 9 -14.53 -4.40 50.35
CA LEU A 9 -15.17 -3.62 49.29
C LEU A 9 -14.41 -2.33 48.96
N PHE A 10 -13.85 -1.64 49.96
CA PHE A 10 -13.05 -0.44 49.74
C PHE A 10 -11.72 -0.75 49.03
N VAL A 11 -11.06 -1.85 49.41
CA VAL A 11 -9.84 -2.33 48.73
C VAL A 11 -10.17 -2.79 47.31
N LEU A 12 -11.29 -3.48 47.09
CA LEU A 12 -11.73 -3.88 45.75
C LEU A 12 -12.03 -2.66 44.87
N CYS A 13 -12.68 -1.62 45.40
CA CYS A 13 -12.89 -0.36 44.68
C CYS A 13 -11.57 0.35 44.33
N LEU A 14 -10.58 0.35 45.23
CA LEU A 14 -9.24 0.91 44.97
C LEU A 14 -8.46 0.12 43.92
N VAL A 15 -8.61 -1.21 43.90
CA VAL A 15 -8.01 -2.07 42.87
C VAL A 15 -8.69 -1.82 41.52
N ILE A 16 -10.03 -1.73 41.48
CA ILE A 16 -10.75 -1.43 40.24
C ILE A 16 -10.38 -0.05 39.72
N THR A 17 -10.25 0.99 40.56
CA THR A 17 -9.87 2.33 40.10
C THR A 17 -8.40 2.44 39.66
N THR A 18 -7.49 1.65 40.23
CA THR A 18 -6.08 1.61 39.79
C THR A 18 -5.90 0.83 38.49
N PHE A 19 -6.68 -0.25 38.24
CA PHE A 19 -6.68 -0.96 36.95
C PHE A 19 -7.52 -0.27 35.86
N SER A 20 -8.39 0.68 36.20
CA SER A 20 -9.17 1.48 35.24
C SER A 20 -8.38 2.66 34.64
N GLN A 21 -7.13 2.88 35.05
CA GLN A 21 -6.25 3.83 34.40
C GLN A 21 -5.73 3.24 33.08
N CYS A 22 -6.63 3.08 32.09
CA CYS A 22 -6.22 3.17 30.71
C CYS A 22 -5.45 4.49 30.59
N THR A 23 -4.14 4.42 30.39
CA THR A 23 -3.33 5.61 30.13
C THR A 23 -3.92 6.29 28.91
N ARG A 24 -4.63 7.39 29.14
CA ARG A 24 -5.17 8.24 28.07
C ARG A 24 -3.97 8.71 27.27
N VAL A 25 -3.92 8.31 26.00
CA VAL A 25 -2.98 8.90 25.05
C VAL A 25 -3.61 10.23 24.63
N ASP A 26 -2.94 11.32 24.99
CA ASP A 26 -3.35 12.64 24.53
C ASP A 26 -2.97 12.75 23.05
N MET A 27 -3.96 12.93 22.19
CA MET A 27 -3.76 13.13 20.76
C MET A 27 -3.66 14.63 20.49
N GLU A 28 -2.53 15.07 19.98
CA GLU A 28 -2.34 16.46 19.53
C GLU A 28 -2.45 16.51 18.01
N ASP A 29 -3.44 17.26 17.53
CA ASP A 29 -3.62 17.56 16.12
C ASP A 29 -3.01 18.94 15.82
N SER A 30 -1.86 18.95 15.14
CA SER A 30 -1.25 20.20 14.70
C SER A 30 -1.97 20.68 13.43
N ARG A 31 -2.91 21.64 13.56
CA ARG A 31 -3.67 22.26 12.45
C ARG A 31 -2.84 23.11 11.46
N ILE A 32 -1.59 22.76 11.20
CA ILE A 32 -0.81 23.38 10.13
C ILE A 32 -1.09 22.57 8.87
N GLN A 33 -1.55 23.21 7.80
CA GLN A 33 -1.77 22.57 6.51
C GLN A 33 -0.40 22.17 5.92
N LYS A 34 0.04 20.95 6.22
CA LYS A 34 1.31 20.43 5.74
C LYS A 34 1.12 19.81 4.36
N THR A 35 2.12 19.98 3.50
CA THR A 35 2.16 19.39 2.17
C THR A 35 3.42 18.55 1.98
N ALA A 36 3.34 17.56 1.12
CA ALA A 36 4.47 16.76 0.65
C ALA A 36 4.29 16.46 -0.83
N ILE A 37 5.38 16.07 -1.50
CA ILE A 37 5.31 15.54 -2.85
C ILE A 37 5.35 14.02 -2.73
N LEU A 38 4.27 13.37 -3.15
CA LEU A 38 4.22 11.92 -3.33
C LEU A 38 4.16 11.60 -4.81
N LYS A 39 4.35 10.33 -5.17
CA LYS A 39 4.17 9.88 -6.56
C LYS A 39 2.78 9.31 -6.77
N HIS A 40 2.30 9.26 -8.01
CA HIS A 40 1.17 8.39 -8.33
C HIS A 40 1.61 6.93 -8.46
N ASN A 41 0.66 6.04 -8.13
CA ASN A 41 0.63 4.69 -8.65
C ASN A 41 0.48 4.72 -10.17
N TYR A 42 0.95 3.67 -10.84
CA TYR A 42 0.74 3.52 -12.27
C TYR A 42 -0.66 2.96 -12.55
N ILE A 43 -1.26 3.36 -13.68
CA ILE A 43 -2.48 2.73 -14.19
C ILE A 43 -2.23 2.27 -15.62
N ALA A 44 -2.32 0.96 -15.80
CA ALA A 44 -2.22 0.27 -17.08
C ALA A 44 -3.61 0.16 -17.72
N PHE A 45 -3.70 0.40 -19.02
CA PHE A 45 -4.94 0.28 -19.80
C PHE A 45 -4.74 -0.62 -21.01
N ALA A 46 -5.71 -1.49 -21.28
CA ALA A 46 -5.83 -2.24 -22.52
C ALA A 46 -7.31 -2.42 -22.87
N THR A 47 -7.62 -2.64 -24.15
CA THR A 47 -8.96 -3.08 -24.55
C THR A 47 -9.13 -4.57 -24.24
N LYS A 48 -10.37 -4.97 -23.94
CA LYS A 48 -10.73 -6.35 -23.61
C LYS A 48 -10.62 -7.31 -24.80
N ASP A 49 -10.79 -6.80 -26.01
CA ASP A 49 -10.64 -7.52 -27.28
C ASP A 49 -9.23 -7.43 -27.87
N ASN A 50 -8.29 -6.77 -27.18
CA ASN A 50 -6.89 -6.58 -27.58
C ASN A 50 -6.70 -5.82 -28.91
N LEU A 51 -7.73 -5.11 -29.37
CA LEU A 51 -7.64 -4.23 -30.53
C LEU A 51 -7.26 -2.81 -30.10
N PRO A 52 -6.57 -2.01 -30.94
CA PRO A 52 -6.24 -0.63 -30.59
C PRO A 52 -7.48 0.19 -30.23
N GLY A 53 -7.54 0.67 -28.99
CA GLY A 53 -8.55 1.61 -28.50
C GLY A 53 -7.93 2.96 -28.12
N ARG A 54 -8.77 3.94 -27.80
CA ARG A 54 -8.39 5.26 -27.28
C ARG A 54 -9.00 5.50 -25.91
N VAL A 55 -8.22 6.12 -25.04
CA VAL A 55 -8.63 6.58 -23.71
C VAL A 55 -8.24 8.03 -23.53
N GLU A 56 -9.13 8.84 -22.98
CA GLU A 56 -8.77 10.16 -22.47
C GLU A 56 -8.62 10.06 -20.96
N VAL A 57 -7.54 10.64 -20.44
CA VAL A 57 -7.24 10.71 -19.01
C VAL A 57 -7.04 12.15 -18.61
N GLN A 58 -7.62 12.52 -17.47
CA GLN A 58 -7.41 13.79 -16.82
C GLN A 58 -7.03 13.52 -15.37
N TYR A 59 -5.89 14.02 -14.92
CA TYR A 59 -5.44 13.85 -13.55
C TYR A 59 -4.49 14.96 -13.14
N SER A 60 -4.35 15.18 -11.83
CA SER A 60 -3.49 16.23 -11.31
C SER A 60 -2.06 15.76 -11.11
N VAL A 61 -1.08 16.57 -11.50
CA VAL A 61 0.36 16.36 -11.28
C VAL A 61 0.98 17.60 -10.65
N GLU A 62 2.17 17.47 -10.06
CA GLU A 62 2.95 18.61 -9.60
C GLU A 62 3.31 19.53 -10.77
N GLY A 63 2.82 20.76 -10.73
CA GLY A 63 3.12 21.82 -11.67
C GLY A 63 4.39 22.60 -11.27
N SER A 64 4.89 23.41 -12.21
CA SER A 64 6.15 24.14 -12.03
C SER A 64 6.15 25.18 -10.92
N ASP A 65 4.98 25.60 -10.44
CA ASP A 65 4.82 26.59 -9.37
C ASP A 65 4.71 25.96 -7.97
N GLY A 66 4.91 24.64 -7.86
CA GLY A 66 4.78 23.88 -6.62
C GLY A 66 3.32 23.64 -6.19
N LYS A 67 2.36 23.86 -7.09
CA LYS A 67 0.95 23.47 -6.92
C LYS A 67 0.58 22.40 -7.94
N ASN A 68 -0.54 21.73 -7.71
CA ASN A 68 -1.02 20.75 -8.67
C ASN A 68 -1.66 21.43 -9.89
N GLU A 69 -1.35 20.91 -11.08
CA GLU A 69 -1.99 21.26 -12.34
C GLU A 69 -2.70 20.05 -12.94
N VAL A 70 -3.77 20.28 -13.71
CA VAL A 70 -4.50 19.20 -14.37
C VAL A 70 -3.84 18.87 -15.71
N LYS A 71 -3.36 17.64 -15.84
CA LYS A 71 -2.83 17.07 -17.07
C LYS A 71 -3.94 16.33 -17.82
N THR A 72 -4.19 16.70 -19.07
CA THR A 72 -5.14 16.02 -19.96
C THR A 72 -4.40 15.35 -21.11
N GLN A 73 -4.67 14.08 -21.38
CA GLN A 73 -4.04 13.31 -22.45
C GLN A 73 -5.03 12.38 -23.13
N ILE A 74 -4.88 12.18 -24.44
CA ILE A 74 -5.55 11.12 -25.18
C ILE A 74 -4.51 10.12 -25.64
N LEU A 75 -4.65 8.87 -25.22
CA LEU A 75 -3.67 7.80 -25.43
C LEU A 75 -4.28 6.64 -26.22
N SER A 76 -3.45 5.95 -27.00
CA SER A 76 -3.80 4.70 -27.66
C SER A 76 -3.45 3.52 -26.77
N THR A 77 -4.38 2.59 -26.59
CA THR A 77 -4.16 1.37 -25.81
C THR A 77 -3.38 0.32 -26.61
N PRO A 78 -2.55 -0.52 -25.96
CA PRO A 78 -2.26 -0.50 -24.52
C PRO A 78 -1.36 0.68 -24.11
N CYS A 79 -1.65 1.31 -22.97
CA CYS A 79 -0.89 2.47 -22.47
C CYS A 79 -0.80 2.51 -20.95
N LEU A 80 0.15 3.29 -20.44
CA LEU A 80 0.44 3.45 -19.01
C LEU A 80 0.44 4.93 -18.65
N ILE A 81 -0.14 5.27 -17.49
CA ILE A 81 -0.07 6.61 -16.88
C ILE A 81 0.43 6.50 -15.45
N GLY A 82 0.75 7.64 -14.83
CA GLY A 82 1.17 7.71 -13.43
C GLY A 82 2.69 7.63 -13.28
N GLY A 83 3.12 7.63 -12.02
CA GLY A 83 4.53 7.72 -11.64
C GLY A 83 5.05 9.16 -11.50
N GLU A 84 4.31 10.15 -11.98
CA GLU A 84 4.60 11.56 -11.74
C GLU A 84 4.46 11.94 -10.26
N GLY A 85 5.10 13.05 -9.88
CA GLY A 85 4.93 13.67 -8.58
C GLY A 85 3.60 14.41 -8.48
N VAL A 86 3.07 14.54 -7.27
CA VAL A 86 1.86 15.29 -6.95
C VAL A 86 1.94 15.85 -5.54
N VAL A 87 1.47 17.07 -5.36
CA VAL A 87 1.42 17.74 -4.06
C VAL A 87 0.21 17.24 -3.29
N VAL A 88 0.44 16.65 -2.12
CA VAL A 88 -0.59 16.13 -1.24
C VAL A 88 -0.70 16.99 0.02
N GLY A 89 -1.91 17.12 0.55
CA GLY A 89 -2.12 17.62 1.90
C GLY A 89 -2.13 16.47 2.91
N TYR A 90 -1.61 16.70 4.11
CA TYR A 90 -1.70 15.72 5.20
C TYR A 90 -1.83 16.37 6.57
N ASP A 91 -2.39 15.63 7.52
CA ASP A 91 -2.36 15.94 8.95
C ASP A 91 -1.33 15.08 9.67
N SER A 92 -0.82 15.57 10.80
CA SER A 92 0.12 14.84 11.65
C SER A 92 -0.60 14.50 12.95
N ILE A 93 -0.81 13.21 13.20
CA ILE A 93 -1.38 12.71 14.44
C ILE A 93 -0.23 12.28 15.34
N VAL A 94 -0.07 12.96 16.47
CA VAL A 94 0.94 12.61 17.48
C VAL A 94 0.22 12.14 18.74
N GLY A 95 0.44 10.89 19.12
CA GLY A 95 -0.02 10.35 20.40
C GLY A 95 1.04 10.54 21.47
N LYS A 96 0.72 11.25 22.56
CA LYS A 96 1.61 11.42 23.71
C LYS A 96 1.15 10.59 24.90
N GLN A 97 2.09 9.91 25.55
CA GLN A 97 1.89 9.23 26.81
C GLN A 97 2.81 9.87 27.86
N SER A 98 2.23 10.42 28.93
CA SER A 98 2.98 11.10 30.00
C SER A 98 3.91 12.21 29.49
N GLY A 99 3.46 12.99 28.50
CA GLY A 99 4.24 14.08 27.89
C GLY A 99 5.32 13.65 26.90
N LYS A 100 5.57 12.34 26.73
CA LYS A 100 6.48 11.80 25.72
C LYS A 100 5.70 11.35 24.48
N THR A 101 6.21 11.64 23.30
CA THR A 101 5.65 11.10 22.06
C THR A 101 5.74 9.57 22.08
N SER A 102 4.59 8.91 22.00
CA SER A 102 4.44 7.45 21.93
C SER A 102 4.36 6.97 20.47
N PHE A 103 3.71 7.74 19.59
CA PHE A 103 3.71 7.52 18.15
C PHE A 103 3.45 8.82 17.38
N SER A 104 3.86 8.83 16.11
CA SER A 104 3.52 9.87 15.13
C SER A 104 3.10 9.20 13.83
N GLN A 105 1.98 9.62 13.25
CA GLN A 105 1.48 9.14 11.97
C GLN A 105 1.04 10.32 11.11
N LEU A 106 1.18 10.17 9.80
CA LEU A 106 0.66 11.14 8.85
C LEU A 106 -0.62 10.59 8.23
N VAL A 107 -1.63 11.43 8.09
CA VAL A 107 -2.91 11.07 7.49
C VAL A 107 -3.10 11.88 6.22
N LEU A 108 -3.18 11.19 5.09
CA LEU A 108 -3.39 11.79 3.78
C LEU A 108 -4.78 12.44 3.72
N LYS A 109 -4.84 13.69 3.22
CA LYS A 109 -6.09 14.33 2.85
C LYS A 109 -6.42 14.02 1.40
N ARG A 110 -7.25 13.01 1.20
CA ARG A 110 -7.78 12.61 -0.11
C ARG A 110 -8.58 13.78 -0.71
N ASN A 111 -8.20 14.22 -1.90
CA ASN A 111 -8.90 15.29 -2.62
C ASN A 111 -9.09 14.88 -4.09
N TYR A 112 -10.35 14.72 -4.49
CA TYR A 112 -10.76 14.21 -5.80
C TYR A 112 -11.24 15.30 -6.76
N GLU A 113 -11.30 16.56 -6.33
CA GLU A 113 -11.64 17.70 -7.19
C GLU A 113 -10.46 18.07 -8.10
N GLU A 114 -10.68 18.82 -9.18
CA GLU A 114 -9.59 19.33 -10.03
C GLU A 114 -8.49 20.01 -9.18
N GLN A 115 -7.21 19.74 -9.50
CA GLN A 115 -6.03 20.14 -8.72
C GLN A 115 -5.87 19.41 -7.37
N GLY A 116 -6.82 18.56 -6.98
CA GLY A 116 -6.68 17.61 -5.88
C GLY A 116 -5.74 16.46 -6.24
N ALA A 117 -4.98 15.97 -5.26
CA ALA A 117 -3.94 14.97 -5.52
C ALA A 117 -4.46 13.61 -6.03
N ASP A 118 -5.71 13.26 -5.69
CA ASP A 118 -6.39 12.04 -6.14
C ASP A 118 -7.37 12.30 -7.31
N PHE A 119 -7.35 13.50 -7.90
CA PHE A 119 -8.13 13.80 -9.10
C PHE A 119 -7.72 12.87 -10.24
N LEU A 120 -8.70 12.11 -10.72
CA LEU A 120 -8.54 11.18 -11.82
C LEU A 120 -9.89 10.99 -12.51
N SER A 121 -9.93 11.26 -13.81
CA SER A 121 -11.05 10.98 -14.70
C SER A 121 -10.55 10.22 -15.91
N ILE A 122 -11.19 9.09 -16.22
CA ILE A 122 -10.83 8.20 -17.32
C ILE A 122 -12.05 8.05 -18.22
N THR A 123 -11.96 8.54 -19.45
CA THR A 123 -13.03 8.46 -20.45
C THR A 123 -12.66 7.41 -21.49
N ASN A 124 -13.49 6.38 -21.64
CA ASN A 124 -13.34 5.40 -22.70
C ASN A 124 -13.87 5.99 -24.02
N LEU A 125 -12.97 6.29 -24.95
CA LEU A 125 -13.29 6.81 -26.29
C LEU A 125 -13.40 5.70 -27.35
N SER A 126 -13.24 4.44 -26.94
CA SER A 126 -13.30 3.25 -27.81
C SER A 126 -14.71 2.67 -27.86
N SER A 127 -14.99 1.92 -28.92
CA SER A 127 -16.16 1.04 -29.00
C SER A 127 -16.02 -0.23 -28.15
N SER A 128 -14.78 -0.65 -27.85
CA SER A 128 -14.46 -1.79 -26.99
C SER A 128 -14.44 -1.40 -25.51
N VAL A 129 -14.62 -2.39 -24.63
CA VAL A 129 -14.43 -2.22 -23.18
C VAL A 129 -12.95 -2.02 -22.89
N ILE A 130 -12.61 -1.03 -22.07
CA ILE A 130 -11.26 -0.84 -21.55
C ILE A 130 -11.15 -1.51 -20.19
N GLU A 131 -10.14 -2.36 -20.03
CA GLU A 131 -9.69 -2.89 -18.75
C GLU A 131 -8.56 -2.01 -18.21
N TYR A 132 -8.52 -1.85 -16.89
CA TYR A 132 -7.43 -1.14 -16.21
C TYR A 132 -6.90 -1.92 -15.01
N ALA A 133 -5.62 -1.72 -14.69
CA ALA A 133 -4.96 -2.23 -13.49
C ALA A 133 -4.16 -1.13 -12.78
N VAL A 134 -4.30 -1.03 -11.45
CA VAL A 134 -3.59 -0.07 -10.59
C VAL A 134 -2.37 -0.76 -10.00
N ILE A 135 -1.19 -0.24 -10.31
CA ILE A 135 0.11 -0.84 -9.97
C ILE A 135 0.83 0.11 -9.01
N GLY A 136 1.14 -0.38 -7.81
CA GLY A 136 1.81 0.41 -6.79
C GLY A 136 3.20 0.88 -7.20
N ASN A 137 3.57 2.05 -6.71
CA ASN A 137 4.85 2.70 -7.05
C ASN A 137 5.66 3.04 -5.79
N GLN A 138 5.48 2.27 -4.70
CA GLN A 138 6.19 2.47 -3.45
C GLN A 138 7.71 2.40 -3.70
N PRO A 139 8.49 3.36 -3.19
CA PRO A 139 9.94 3.27 -3.32
C PRO A 139 10.45 2.06 -2.54
N PHE A 140 11.58 1.51 -2.99
CA PHE A 140 12.31 0.57 -2.15
C PHE A 140 12.90 1.28 -0.95
N THR A 141 12.59 0.78 0.25
CA THR A 141 13.31 1.11 1.47
C THR A 141 13.85 -0.17 2.09
N PHE A 142 14.97 -0.07 2.79
CA PHE A 142 15.66 -1.21 3.40
C PHE A 142 15.70 -1.07 4.91
N TYR A 143 15.65 -2.19 5.61
CA TYR A 143 15.83 -2.18 7.06
C TYR A 143 17.26 -1.73 7.40
N PRO A 144 17.43 -0.87 8.42
CA PRO A 144 18.72 -0.65 9.03
C PRO A 144 19.27 -1.99 9.57
N ILE A 145 20.56 -2.25 9.38
CA ILE A 145 21.20 -3.50 9.81
C ILE A 145 20.99 -3.76 11.31
N ALA A 146 21.00 -2.70 12.13
CA ALA A 146 20.75 -2.80 13.57
C ALA A 146 19.32 -3.30 13.90
N GLU A 147 18.32 -2.98 13.07
CA GLU A 147 16.94 -3.47 13.25
C GLU A 147 16.83 -4.95 12.90
N LEU A 148 17.62 -5.48 11.96
CA LEU A 148 17.57 -6.89 11.57
C LEU A 148 17.82 -7.84 12.74
N THR A 149 18.71 -7.47 13.67
CA THR A 149 19.01 -8.28 14.86
C THR A 149 17.88 -8.35 15.88
N ARG A 150 16.85 -7.50 15.74
CA ARG A 150 15.69 -7.46 16.65
C ARG A 150 14.59 -8.41 16.24
N PHE A 151 14.61 -8.95 15.01
CA PHE A 151 13.62 -9.91 14.57
C PHE A 151 13.79 -11.24 15.31
N HIS A 152 12.66 -11.85 15.66
CA HIS A 152 12.64 -13.06 16.46
C HIS A 152 13.19 -14.24 15.64
N HIS A 153 14.26 -14.87 16.16
CA HIS A 153 14.82 -16.08 15.58
C HIS A 153 15.06 -15.97 14.07
N PHE A 154 15.86 -14.97 13.68
CA PHE A 154 16.23 -14.75 12.28
C PHE A 154 17.23 -15.81 11.80
N THR A 155 16.76 -16.83 11.07
CA THR A 155 17.49 -18.08 10.85
C THR A 155 18.67 -17.98 9.87
N ASN A 156 18.58 -17.15 8.83
CA ASN A 156 19.61 -17.04 7.79
C ASN A 156 20.28 -15.65 7.70
N ILE A 157 20.25 -14.87 8.78
CA ILE A 157 20.79 -13.49 8.78
C ILE A 157 22.26 -13.40 8.40
N GLU A 158 23.08 -14.42 8.69
CA GLU A 158 24.51 -14.43 8.37
C GLU A 158 24.81 -14.88 6.93
N GLU A 159 23.82 -15.36 6.17
CA GLU A 159 23.97 -15.88 4.81
C GLU A 159 23.51 -14.88 3.72
N ILE A 160 22.95 -13.74 4.13
CA ILE A 160 22.31 -12.76 3.25
C ILE A 160 23.07 -11.44 3.20
N ASP A 161 22.85 -10.67 2.13
CA ASP A 161 23.24 -9.26 2.09
C ASP A 161 22.27 -8.44 2.96
N LYS A 162 22.69 -8.16 4.19
CA LYS A 162 21.93 -7.40 5.20
C LYS A 162 21.52 -6.00 4.69
N GLY A 163 22.28 -5.41 3.76
CA GLY A 163 21.97 -4.11 3.17
C GLY A 163 20.83 -4.14 2.13
N ARG A 164 20.35 -5.33 1.76
CA ARG A 164 19.30 -5.53 0.74
C ARG A 164 18.03 -6.15 1.29
N VAL A 165 17.86 -6.20 2.61
CA VAL A 165 16.62 -6.69 3.23
C VAL A 165 15.57 -5.59 3.18
N VAL A 166 14.55 -5.81 2.37
CA VAL A 166 13.54 -4.81 2.04
C VAL A 166 12.59 -4.59 3.20
N LYS A 167 12.26 -3.32 3.46
CA LYS A 167 11.24 -2.86 4.40
C LYS A 167 9.97 -2.46 3.68
N GLU A 168 10.10 -1.67 2.60
CA GLU A 168 9.02 -1.36 1.68
C GLU A 168 9.45 -1.56 0.24
N CYS A 169 8.49 -1.95 -0.60
CA CYS A 169 8.66 -2.11 -2.03
C CYS A 169 7.33 -1.85 -2.74
N PRO A 170 7.34 -1.72 -4.08
CA PRO A 170 6.10 -1.68 -4.85
C PRO A 170 5.22 -2.89 -4.54
N THR A 171 3.91 -2.64 -4.52
CA THR A 171 2.87 -3.64 -4.32
C THR A 171 1.86 -3.54 -5.47
N PRO A 172 1.13 -4.60 -5.84
CA PRO A 172 1.19 -5.96 -5.32
C PRO A 172 2.44 -6.72 -5.80
N VAL A 173 2.68 -7.89 -5.21
CA VAL A 173 3.73 -8.82 -5.60
C VAL A 173 3.15 -10.05 -6.29
N SER A 174 3.86 -10.55 -7.30
CA SER A 174 3.46 -11.76 -8.04
C SER A 174 3.72 -13.03 -7.24
N ARG A 175 3.24 -14.18 -7.75
CA ARG A 175 3.54 -15.51 -7.21
C ARG A 175 5.03 -15.86 -7.09
N ASN A 176 5.88 -15.25 -7.91
CA ASN A 176 7.32 -15.42 -7.81
C ASN A 176 7.97 -14.46 -6.79
N GLY A 177 7.15 -13.65 -6.12
CA GLY A 177 7.57 -12.63 -5.15
C GLY A 177 8.07 -11.35 -5.80
N VAL A 178 8.04 -11.23 -7.13
CA VAL A 178 8.49 -10.01 -7.82
C VAL A 178 7.36 -8.97 -7.81
N PRO A 179 7.61 -7.72 -7.39
CA PRO A 179 6.63 -6.64 -7.50
C PRO A 179 6.16 -6.46 -8.93
N VAL A 180 4.85 -6.32 -9.13
CA VAL A 180 4.26 -6.23 -10.47
C VAL A 180 4.83 -5.07 -11.28
N LEU A 181 5.18 -3.96 -10.61
CA LEU A 181 5.85 -2.83 -11.26
C LEU A 181 7.10 -3.25 -12.02
N TYR A 182 7.93 -4.14 -11.46
CA TYR A 182 9.19 -4.55 -12.09
C TYR A 182 9.04 -5.67 -13.11
N LEU A 183 7.89 -6.33 -13.15
CA LEU A 183 7.53 -7.17 -14.29
C LEU A 183 7.18 -6.30 -15.51
N LEU A 184 6.62 -5.10 -15.32
CA LEU A 184 6.26 -4.18 -16.40
C LEU A 184 7.39 -3.22 -16.79
N ARG A 185 8.08 -2.68 -15.79
CA ARG A 185 9.10 -1.62 -15.88
C ARG A 185 10.36 -2.00 -15.11
N PRO A 186 11.09 -3.05 -15.54
CA PRO A 186 12.34 -3.46 -14.90
C PRO A 186 13.41 -2.36 -14.94
N ASP A 187 13.31 -1.43 -15.89
CA ASP A 187 14.18 -0.25 -16.03
C ASP A 187 14.09 0.72 -14.83
N LEU A 188 13.02 0.66 -14.03
CA LEU A 188 12.87 1.48 -12.83
C LEU A 188 13.61 0.91 -11.61
N SER A 189 14.14 -0.31 -11.67
CA SER A 189 14.95 -0.88 -10.60
C SER A 189 16.43 -0.57 -10.82
N SER A 190 17.11 -0.10 -9.78
CA SER A 190 18.56 0.11 -9.79
C SER A 190 19.37 -1.13 -9.38
N PHE A 191 18.70 -2.24 -9.05
CA PHE A 191 19.33 -3.48 -8.60
C PHE A 191 18.64 -4.72 -9.17
N SER A 192 19.39 -5.82 -9.23
CA SER A 192 18.93 -7.10 -9.80
C SER A 192 18.24 -8.03 -8.81
N TYR A 193 18.37 -7.79 -7.50
CA TYR A 193 17.77 -8.61 -6.46
C TYR A 193 17.68 -7.88 -5.13
N PHE A 194 16.79 -8.35 -4.26
CA PHE A 194 16.66 -7.97 -2.86
C PHE A 194 16.27 -9.19 -2.01
N TYR A 195 16.22 -9.02 -0.69
CA TYR A 195 15.71 -10.03 0.22
C TYR A 195 14.37 -9.60 0.82
N ALA A 196 13.32 -10.38 0.57
CA ALA A 196 12.01 -10.23 1.21
C ALA A 196 12.06 -10.87 2.60
N MET A 197 11.65 -10.13 3.63
CA MET A 197 11.55 -10.66 4.99
C MET A 197 10.23 -11.40 5.16
N LEU A 198 10.30 -12.67 5.57
CA LEU A 198 9.17 -13.58 5.70
C LEU A 198 9.14 -14.16 7.12
N SER A 199 7.94 -14.47 7.60
CA SER A 199 7.73 -14.99 8.96
C SER A 199 6.93 -16.27 8.96
N VAL A 200 7.35 -17.22 9.79
CA VAL A 200 6.63 -18.47 10.04
C VAL A 200 6.13 -18.48 11.47
N GLY A 201 4.95 -19.05 11.68
CA GLY A 201 4.44 -19.28 13.02
C GLY A 201 2.99 -19.74 13.04
N LYS A 202 2.30 -19.50 14.15
CA LYS A 202 0.94 -20.00 14.38
C LYS A 202 -0.09 -19.07 13.75
N CYS A 203 -1.04 -19.66 13.03
CA CYS A 203 -2.19 -18.97 12.49
C CYS A 203 -3.44 -19.24 13.35
N GLU A 204 -4.13 -18.20 13.78
CA GLU A 204 -5.49 -18.27 14.32
C GLU A 204 -6.36 -17.30 13.51
N ASP A 205 -7.57 -17.72 13.14
CA ASP A 205 -8.48 -16.94 12.28
C ASP A 205 -7.82 -16.39 11.01
N ASN A 206 -6.92 -17.17 10.42
CA ASN A 206 -6.11 -16.83 9.25
C ASN A 206 -5.13 -15.65 9.42
N ARG A 207 -4.82 -15.28 10.66
CA ARG A 207 -3.81 -14.27 10.98
C ARG A 207 -2.67 -14.90 11.75
N LEU A 208 -1.44 -14.47 11.44
CA LEU A 208 -0.26 -14.88 12.19
C LEU A 208 -0.37 -14.29 13.60
N THR A 209 -0.58 -15.12 14.62
CA THR A 209 -0.71 -14.68 16.02
C THR A 209 0.58 -14.81 16.81
N SER A 210 1.50 -15.66 16.35
CA SER A 210 2.85 -15.75 16.90
C SER A 210 3.84 -16.05 15.80
N VAL A 211 5.04 -15.47 15.92
CA VAL A 211 6.18 -15.71 15.02
C VAL A 211 7.12 -16.70 15.73
N SER A 212 7.38 -17.85 15.11
CA SER A 212 8.37 -18.83 15.59
C SER A 212 9.75 -18.61 14.98
N GLU A 213 9.80 -18.08 13.76
CA GLU A 213 11.04 -17.78 13.04
C GLU A 213 10.79 -16.71 11.98
N THR A 214 11.84 -15.96 11.68
CA THR A 214 11.91 -15.01 10.57
C THR A 214 13.08 -15.41 9.67
N TYR A 215 12.93 -15.22 8.37
CA TYR A 215 13.99 -15.47 7.41
C TYR A 215 13.89 -14.51 6.23
N ALA A 216 14.98 -14.35 5.48
CA ALA A 216 14.99 -13.52 4.28
C ALA A 216 15.08 -14.39 3.04
N LYS A 217 14.11 -14.25 2.13
CA LYS A 217 14.09 -14.93 0.84
C LYS A 217 14.64 -14.02 -0.24
N LYS A 218 15.65 -14.49 -0.98
CA LYS A 218 16.17 -13.77 -2.13
C LYS A 218 15.12 -13.73 -3.24
N ILE A 219 14.82 -12.54 -3.75
CA ILE A 219 13.94 -12.32 -4.89
C ILE A 219 14.77 -11.71 -6.02
N GLU A 220 14.79 -12.40 -7.16
CA GLU A 220 15.50 -11.96 -8.36
C GLU A 220 14.56 -11.14 -9.26
N LEU A 221 14.98 -9.93 -9.63
CA LEU A 221 14.23 -9.01 -10.49
C LEU A 221 14.50 -9.20 -11.98
N ASN A 222 15.43 -10.07 -12.36
CA ASN A 222 15.77 -10.40 -13.75
C ASN A 222 14.72 -11.32 -14.42
N GLN A 223 13.45 -11.09 -14.15
CA GLN A 223 12.34 -11.82 -14.77
C GLN A 223 12.07 -11.30 -16.19
N PRO A 224 11.43 -12.11 -17.05
CA PRO A 224 10.93 -11.63 -18.34
C PRO A 224 10.00 -10.42 -18.15
N THR A 225 10.24 -9.37 -18.93
CA THR A 225 9.33 -8.21 -18.98
C THR A 225 7.98 -8.65 -19.54
N LEU A 226 6.91 -8.30 -18.83
CA LEU A 226 5.53 -8.53 -19.24
C LEU A 226 4.97 -7.29 -19.94
N SER A 227 4.14 -7.52 -20.95
CA SER A 227 3.34 -6.49 -21.60
C SER A 227 2.22 -5.98 -20.68
N ILE A 228 1.68 -4.81 -20.99
CA ILE A 228 0.53 -4.23 -20.27
C ILE A 228 -0.68 -5.19 -20.24
N ARG A 229 -0.94 -5.90 -21.33
CA ARG A 229 -2.01 -6.91 -21.42
C ARG A 229 -1.77 -8.04 -20.43
N GLU A 230 -0.57 -8.61 -20.42
CA GLU A 230 -0.21 -9.70 -19.50
C GLU A 230 -0.31 -9.24 -18.03
N ILE A 231 0.06 -7.99 -17.73
CA ILE A 231 -0.17 -7.41 -16.40
C ILE A 231 -1.65 -7.37 -16.06
N ILE A 232 -2.50 -6.82 -16.94
CA ILE A 232 -3.95 -6.76 -16.72
C ILE A 232 -4.53 -8.17 -16.53
N ASP A 233 -4.04 -9.17 -17.28
CA ASP A 233 -4.45 -10.57 -17.14
C ASP A 233 -4.08 -11.17 -15.78
N LEU A 234 -2.94 -10.79 -15.19
CA LEU A 234 -2.59 -11.18 -13.82
C LEU A 234 -3.61 -10.66 -12.80
N TYR A 235 -3.99 -9.38 -12.91
CA TYR A 235 -4.99 -8.80 -12.03
C TYR A 235 -6.36 -9.44 -12.23
N LYS A 236 -6.79 -9.62 -13.48
CA LYS A 236 -8.06 -10.29 -13.77
C LYS A 236 -8.09 -11.70 -13.19
N THR A 237 -7.03 -12.48 -13.38
CA THR A 237 -6.91 -13.83 -12.83
C THR A 237 -6.96 -13.80 -11.29
N GLU A 238 -6.34 -12.81 -10.66
CA GLU A 238 -6.43 -12.60 -9.21
C GLU A 238 -7.87 -12.33 -8.75
N TYR A 239 -8.63 -11.48 -9.45
CA TYR A 239 -10.02 -11.20 -9.09
C TYR A 239 -10.98 -12.37 -9.38
N ASP A 240 -10.66 -13.21 -10.37
CA ASP A 240 -11.48 -14.37 -10.74
C ASP A 240 -11.19 -15.62 -9.88
N HIS A 241 -9.91 -15.87 -9.55
CA HIS A 241 -9.45 -17.14 -8.96
C HIS A 241 -8.60 -16.98 -7.69
N GLY A 242 -8.11 -15.77 -7.39
CA GLY A 242 -7.17 -15.50 -6.31
C GLY A 242 -5.78 -16.14 -6.50
N ASN A 243 -4.92 -15.98 -5.48
CA ASN A 243 -3.59 -16.61 -5.37
C ASN A 243 -2.62 -16.32 -6.53
N THR A 244 -2.85 -15.25 -7.29
CA THR A 244 -1.99 -14.84 -8.41
C THR A 244 -1.14 -13.64 -8.02
N LEU A 245 -1.75 -12.69 -7.30
CA LEU A 245 -1.10 -11.51 -6.75
C LEU A 245 -1.31 -11.45 -5.24
N PHE A 246 -0.32 -10.94 -4.53
CA PHE A 246 -0.32 -10.78 -3.08
C PHE A 246 -0.15 -9.32 -2.74
N ILE A 247 -0.78 -8.89 -1.64
CA ILE A 247 -0.80 -7.47 -1.26
C ILE A 247 0.63 -6.99 -0.99
N ASP A 248 1.40 -7.77 -0.24
CA ASP A 248 2.77 -7.51 0.19
C ASP A 248 3.45 -8.84 0.58
N TYR A 249 4.65 -8.77 1.17
CA TYR A 249 5.36 -9.99 1.60
C TYR A 249 4.79 -10.65 2.86
N GLU A 250 4.01 -9.93 3.68
CA GLU A 250 3.29 -10.55 4.78
C GLU A 250 2.23 -11.51 4.22
N ASP A 251 1.54 -11.09 3.16
CA ASP A 251 0.53 -11.89 2.46
C ASP A 251 1.15 -13.01 1.60
N TYR A 252 2.27 -12.72 0.93
CA TYR A 252 2.97 -13.63 0.00
C TYR A 252 3.34 -14.98 0.60
N ASP A 253 3.95 -15.00 1.79
CA ASP A 253 4.41 -16.22 2.47
C ASP A 253 3.55 -16.61 3.66
N SER A 254 2.43 -15.91 3.88
CA SER A 254 1.47 -16.27 4.92
C SER A 254 1.15 -17.75 4.77
N LYS A 255 1.39 -18.59 5.80
CA LYS A 255 0.91 -19.99 5.81
C LYS A 255 -0.59 -20.06 6.18
N CYS A 256 -1.20 -18.92 6.50
CA CYS A 256 -2.59 -18.78 6.87
C CYS A 256 -3.46 -18.74 5.59
N LYS A 257 -4.51 -19.58 5.51
CA LYS A 257 -5.01 -20.04 4.21
C LYS A 257 -6.12 -19.22 3.55
N ASN A 258 -6.82 -18.30 4.22
CA ASN A 258 -8.06 -17.72 3.65
C ASN A 258 -8.21 -16.18 3.65
N SER A 259 -7.16 -15.41 3.35
CA SER A 259 -7.32 -13.96 3.13
C SER A 259 -6.22 -13.37 2.25
N ARG A 260 -5.83 -14.09 1.19
CA ARG A 260 -4.70 -13.70 0.35
C ARG A 260 -5.14 -12.99 -0.90
N GLY A 261 -4.32 -12.03 -1.31
CA GLY A 261 -4.47 -11.34 -2.57
C GLY A 261 -5.48 -10.19 -2.55
N LEU A 262 -5.72 -9.66 -3.74
CA LEU A 262 -6.28 -8.31 -3.91
C LEU A 262 -7.80 -8.31 -3.92
N SER A 263 -8.42 -9.44 -4.24
CA SER A 263 -9.87 -9.57 -4.41
C SER A 263 -10.67 -9.29 -3.14
N HIS A 264 -10.06 -9.45 -1.96
CA HIS A 264 -10.70 -9.19 -0.67
C HIS A 264 -10.60 -7.73 -0.20
N LEU A 265 -9.84 -6.89 -0.89
CA LEU A 265 -9.66 -5.49 -0.52
C LEU A 265 -10.89 -4.67 -0.96
N SER A 266 -11.22 -3.65 -0.17
CA SER A 266 -12.25 -2.66 -0.53
C SER A 266 -11.83 -1.80 -1.73
N MET A 267 -10.53 -1.59 -1.91
CA MET A 267 -9.95 -0.83 -3.02
C MET A 267 -9.99 -1.62 -4.32
N LYS A 268 -10.39 -0.96 -5.42
CA LYS A 268 -10.38 -1.56 -6.75
C LYS A 268 -9.03 -1.37 -7.41
N HIS A 269 -8.30 -2.47 -7.56
CA HIS A 269 -7.02 -2.53 -8.26
C HIS A 269 -7.15 -3.00 -9.71
N TYR A 270 -8.33 -3.47 -10.09
CA TYR A 270 -8.71 -3.84 -11.45
C TYR A 270 -10.15 -3.44 -11.73
N GLY A 271 -10.45 -3.11 -12.98
CA GLY A 271 -11.82 -2.84 -13.40
C GLY A 271 -11.99 -2.67 -14.90
N GLU A 272 -13.25 -2.51 -15.29
CA GLU A 272 -13.68 -2.33 -16.67
C GLU A 272 -14.42 -1.00 -16.83
N ILE A 273 -14.20 -0.32 -17.95
CA ILE A 273 -14.89 0.91 -18.36
C ILE A 273 -15.54 0.62 -19.71
N LYS A 274 -16.89 0.62 -19.75
CA LYS A 274 -17.62 0.33 -20.98
C LYS A 274 -17.40 1.44 -22.02
N SER A 275 -17.67 1.13 -23.29
CA SER A 275 -17.65 2.11 -24.38
C SER A 275 -18.37 3.40 -24.00
N SER A 276 -17.74 4.54 -24.29
CA SER A 276 -18.30 5.87 -24.06
C SER A 276 -18.60 6.22 -22.59
N GLN A 277 -18.12 5.43 -21.63
CA GLN A 277 -18.27 5.73 -20.20
C GLN A 277 -17.09 6.51 -19.65
N VAL A 278 -17.37 7.26 -18.59
CA VAL A 278 -16.38 7.99 -17.80
C VAL A 278 -16.32 7.39 -16.40
N LEU A 279 -15.12 7.02 -15.97
CA LEU A 279 -14.81 6.67 -14.60
C LEU A 279 -14.18 7.88 -13.91
N ARG A 280 -14.94 8.53 -13.02
CA ARG A 280 -14.41 9.59 -12.13
C ARG A 280 -14.02 8.99 -10.80
N ASN A 281 -12.80 9.22 -10.35
CA ASN A 281 -12.35 8.75 -9.04
C ASN A 281 -13.08 9.50 -7.93
N SER A 282 -13.77 8.77 -7.07
CA SER A 282 -14.43 9.26 -5.87
C SER A 282 -14.06 8.42 -4.65
N GLY A 283 -12.86 7.83 -4.68
CA GLY A 283 -12.31 6.98 -3.62
C GLY A 283 -12.26 5.49 -3.92
N GLN A 284 -12.69 5.05 -5.11
CA GLN A 284 -12.58 3.65 -5.53
C GLN A 284 -11.19 3.26 -6.05
N ILE A 285 -10.38 4.23 -6.50
CA ILE A 285 -9.00 4.00 -6.94
C ILE A 285 -8.04 4.73 -5.98
N TRP A 286 -7.00 4.01 -5.56
CA TRP A 286 -5.90 4.58 -4.80
C TRP A 286 -4.83 5.10 -5.75
N PHE A 287 -4.92 6.37 -6.17
CA PHE A 287 -4.02 6.89 -7.20
C PHE A 287 -2.73 7.47 -6.63
N VAL A 288 -2.80 8.20 -5.52
CA VAL A 288 -1.60 8.67 -4.80
C VAL A 288 -0.90 7.50 -4.11
N ASN A 289 0.36 7.27 -4.41
CA ASN A 289 1.12 6.17 -3.82
C ASN A 289 1.44 6.42 -2.34
N THR A 290 0.99 5.50 -1.48
CA THR A 290 1.35 5.41 -0.07
C THR A 290 1.57 3.93 0.31
N SER A 291 2.33 3.67 1.37
CA SER A 291 2.55 2.30 1.87
C SER A 291 1.24 1.63 2.31
N LEU A 292 0.39 2.42 2.98
CA LEU A 292 -1.02 2.20 3.35
C LEU A 292 -2.00 1.88 2.20
N GLY A 293 -1.71 2.43 1.04
CA GLY A 293 -2.72 2.81 0.08
C GLY A 293 -3.40 1.64 -0.62
N ILE A 294 -2.64 0.58 -0.86
CA ILE A 294 -3.18 -0.64 -1.47
C ILE A 294 -4.33 -1.21 -0.63
N ARG A 295 -4.31 -1.00 0.70
CA ARG A 295 -5.34 -1.44 1.65
C ARG A 295 -6.45 -0.40 1.87
N GLY A 296 -6.40 0.76 1.21
CA GLY A 296 -7.37 1.83 1.36
C GLY A 296 -7.24 2.62 2.68
N LEU A 297 -6.03 2.70 3.23
CA LEU A 297 -5.75 3.38 4.48
C LEU A 297 -5.03 4.71 4.22
N ASP A 298 -5.57 5.79 4.78
CA ASP A 298 -5.03 7.15 4.63
C ASP A 298 -3.74 7.38 5.45
N THR A 299 -3.42 6.48 6.38
CA THR A 299 -2.21 6.57 7.20
C THR A 299 -0.98 6.19 6.40
N TYR A 300 0.08 6.99 6.52
CA TYR A 300 1.36 6.73 5.87
C TYR A 300 2.54 7.30 6.65
N VAL A 301 3.75 6.95 6.21
CA VAL A 301 5.02 7.41 6.76
C VAL A 301 5.78 8.17 5.67
N ILE A 302 6.29 9.36 5.98
CA ILE A 302 7.30 10.01 5.14
C ILE A 302 8.65 9.45 5.58
N TYR A 303 9.33 8.77 4.66
CA TYR A 303 10.74 8.46 4.82
C TYR A 303 11.53 9.76 4.59
N GLN A 304 12.02 10.37 5.66
CA GLN A 304 12.99 11.45 5.60
C GLN A 304 14.41 10.89 5.50
#